data_AF-A0A9D7KB22-F1
#
_entry.id   AF-A0A9D7KB22-F1
#
_cell.length_a   1.000
_cell.length_b   1.000
_cell.length_c   1.000
_cell.angle_alpha   90.00
_cell.angle_beta   90.00
_cell.angle_gamma   90.00
#
_symmetry.space_group_name_H-M   'P 1'
#
loop_
_entity.id
_entity.type
_entity.pdbx_description
1 polymer ?
#
loop_
_entity_poly.entity_id
_entity_poly.type
_entity_poly.pdbx_seq_one_letter_code
_entity_poly.pdbx_strand_id
1 'polypeptide(L)'
;MADRTLLLFKLQRIFHAASGNHVQRLIFRPVHYVAGLVFSRIIFPIVKKRWEVRTKTFFGANMNLALPAGLDLYILGAKGHHSECKLAMFLVKNLKPGNNFYDIGAHVGYFSLLASHLIGEEGQVVGFEASPDTFELLHKNCYPYQNIHIENKAVGKDAEQITFYEFPDLH
;
A
#
# COMPACT_ATOMS: atom_id res chain seq x y z
N MET A 1 -3.95 -3.79 -21.41
CA MET A 1 -4.51 -2.52 -20.89
C MET A 1 -5.42 -2.84 -19.70
N ALA A 2 -5.27 -2.16 -18.57
CA ALA A 2 -6.08 -2.44 -17.37
C ALA A 2 -7.56 -2.05 -17.58
N ASP A 3 -8.49 -2.95 -17.25
CA ASP A 3 -9.92 -2.64 -17.27
C ASP A 3 -10.26 -1.70 -16.11
N ARG A 4 -10.33 -0.40 -16.41
CA ARG A 4 -10.59 0.66 -15.43
C ARG A 4 -11.96 0.52 -14.79
N THR A 5 -12.96 0.07 -15.54
CA THR A 5 -14.32 -0.12 -15.02
C THR A 5 -14.31 -1.19 -13.94
N LEU A 6 -13.61 -2.30 -14.19
CA LEU A 6 -13.43 -3.36 -13.19
C LEU A 6 -12.65 -2.87 -11.96
N LEU A 7 -11.58 -2.09 -12.15
CA LEU A 7 -10.80 -1.53 -11.03
C LEU A 7 -11.63 -0.59 -10.15
N LEU A 8 -12.42 0.30 -10.76
CA LEU A 8 -13.31 1.21 -10.02
C LEU A 8 -14.41 0.45 -9.28
N PHE A 9 -15.00 -0.56 -9.91
CA PHE A 9 -15.98 -1.42 -9.25
C PHE A 9 -15.40 -2.15 -8.03
N LYS A 10 -14.19 -2.72 -8.16
CA LYS A 10 -13.48 -3.34 -7.03
C LYS A 10 -13.19 -2.34 -5.91
N LEU A 11 -12.73 -1.14 -6.24
CA LEU A 11 -12.46 -0.07 -5.26
C LEU A 11 -13.74 0.36 -4.53
N GLN A 12 -14.87 0.48 -5.22
CA GLN A 12 -16.15 0.81 -4.59
C GLN A 12 -16.58 -0.25 -3.57
N ARG A 13 -16.42 -1.54 -3.91
CA ARG A 13 -16.70 -2.64 -2.97
C ARG A 13 -15.80 -2.61 -1.75
N ILE A 14 -14.51 -2.36 -1.96
CA ILE A 14 -13.52 -2.20 -0.88
C ILE A 14 -13.89 -1.02 0.01
N PHE A 15 -14.20 0.13 -0.60
CA PHE A 15 -14.57 1.33 0.13
C PHE A 15 -15.82 1.12 0.99
N HIS A 16 -16.82 0.41 0.45
CA HIS A 16 -18.01 0.01 1.19
C HIS A 16 -17.66 -0.91 2.38
N ALA A 17 -16.79 -1.90 2.17
CA ALA A 17 -16.34 -2.80 3.24
C ALA A 17 -15.52 -2.04 4.32
N ALA A 18 -14.67 -1.10 3.90
CA ALA A 18 -13.80 -0.32 4.77
C ALA A 18 -14.59 0.69 5.63
N SER A 19 -15.58 1.36 5.03
CA SER A 19 -16.49 2.29 5.72
C SER A 19 -17.56 1.58 6.54
N GLY A 20 -17.63 0.26 6.40
CA GLY A 20 -18.61 -0.60 7.05
C GLY A 20 -18.22 -1.03 8.46
N ASN A 21 -19.14 -1.78 9.09
CA ASN A 21 -18.90 -2.40 10.39
C ASN A 21 -18.00 -3.65 10.28
N HIS A 22 -17.65 -4.21 11.44
CA HIS A 22 -16.82 -5.42 11.54
C HIS A 22 -17.37 -6.61 10.73
N VAL A 23 -18.69 -6.73 10.57
CA VAL A 23 -19.34 -7.79 9.81
C VAL A 23 -19.07 -7.63 8.32
N GLN A 24 -19.14 -6.41 7.79
CA GLN A 24 -18.86 -6.14 6.38
C GLN A 24 -17.40 -6.46 6.01
N ARG A 25 -16.44 -6.12 6.89
CA ARG A 25 -15.02 -6.49 6.70
C ARG A 25 -14.80 -8.01 6.77
N LEU A 26 -15.48 -8.69 7.69
CA LEU A 26 -15.44 -10.15 7.82
C LEU A 26 -16.00 -10.84 6.57
N ILE A 27 -17.16 -10.42 6.06
CA ILE A 27 -17.75 -11.00 4.84
C ILE A 27 -16.84 -10.79 3.62
N PHE A 28 -16.18 -9.64 3.54
CA PHE A 28 -15.34 -9.29 2.39
C PHE A 28 -14.13 -10.21 2.22
N ARG A 29 -13.35 -10.43 3.29
CA ARG A 29 -12.17 -11.32 3.28
C ARG A 29 -12.02 -12.04 4.64
N PRO A 30 -12.84 -13.07 4.92
CA PRO A 30 -12.99 -13.63 6.27
C PRO A 30 -11.69 -14.18 6.86
N VAL A 31 -10.95 -14.95 6.07
CA VAL A 31 -9.67 -15.53 6.51
C VAL A 31 -8.66 -14.45 6.89
N HIS A 32 -8.52 -13.40 6.07
CA HIS A 32 -7.56 -12.33 6.32
C HIS A 32 -7.98 -11.45 7.50
N TYR A 33 -9.28 -11.18 7.60
CA TYR A 33 -9.85 -10.43 8.71
C TYR A 33 -9.60 -11.13 10.05
N VAL A 34 -9.97 -12.41 10.16
CA VAL A 34 -9.78 -13.19 11.40
C VAL A 34 -8.29 -13.35 11.72
N ALA A 35 -7.46 -13.77 10.76
CA ALA A 35 -6.03 -13.93 10.98
C ALA A 35 -5.35 -12.62 11.39
N GLY A 36 -5.71 -11.51 10.74
CA GLY A 36 -5.18 -10.18 11.05
C GLY A 36 -5.57 -9.69 12.44
N LEU A 37 -6.82 -9.93 12.86
CA LEU A 37 -7.29 -9.57 14.21
C LEU A 37 -6.67 -10.44 15.30
N VAL A 38 -6.60 -11.76 15.09
CA VAL A 38 -5.95 -12.68 16.04
C VAL A 38 -4.50 -12.27 16.23
N PHE A 39 -3.79 -12.03 15.13
CA PHE A 39 -2.41 -11.58 15.23
C PHE A 39 -2.30 -10.25 15.97
N SER A 40 -3.02 -9.22 15.52
CA SER A 40 -2.84 -7.86 16.05
C SER A 40 -3.34 -7.69 17.48
N ARG A 41 -4.39 -8.41 17.89
CA ARG A 41 -5.02 -8.24 19.22
C ARG A 41 -4.55 -9.25 20.26
N ILE A 42 -4.05 -10.42 19.83
CA ILE A 42 -3.70 -11.51 20.75
C ILE A 42 -2.20 -11.80 20.67
N ILE A 43 -1.67 -12.07 19.48
CA ILE A 43 -0.29 -12.53 19.32
C ILE A 43 0.71 -11.38 19.50
N PHE A 44 0.47 -10.23 18.86
CA PHE A 44 1.38 -9.10 18.86
C PHE A 44 1.62 -8.50 20.26
N PRO A 45 0.61 -8.30 21.13
CA PRO A 45 0.84 -7.81 22.49
C PRO A 45 1.73 -8.74 23.34
N ILE A 46 1.75 -10.03 23.03
CA ILE A 46 2.55 -11.04 23.74
C ILE A 46 3.97 -11.09 23.18
N VAL A 47 4.10 -11.22 21.85
CA VAL A 47 5.39 -11.50 21.19
C VAL A 47 6.15 -10.21 20.86
N LYS A 48 5.45 -9.08 20.67
CA LYS A 48 5.98 -7.77 20.25
C LYS A 48 6.87 -7.84 19.00
N LYS A 49 6.61 -8.81 18.14
CA LYS A 49 7.34 -9.02 16.90
C LYS A 49 6.39 -8.84 15.72
N ARG A 50 6.81 -8.05 14.73
CA ARG A 50 6.09 -7.86 13.46
C ARG A 50 5.91 -9.21 12.76
N TRP A 51 4.74 -9.42 12.15
CA TRP A 51 4.50 -10.58 11.28
C TRP A 51 4.54 -10.14 9.81
N GLU A 52 5.56 -10.61 9.09
CA GLU A 52 5.65 -10.44 7.65
C GLU A 52 4.63 -11.35 6.96
N VAL A 53 3.71 -10.74 6.23
CA VAL A 53 2.64 -11.41 5.48
C VAL A 53 2.64 -10.94 4.03
N ARG A 54 2.01 -11.73 3.16
CA ARG A 54 1.75 -11.34 1.77
C ARG A 54 0.26 -11.21 1.53
N THR A 55 -0.14 -10.23 0.73
CA THR A 55 -1.52 -10.07 0.27
C THR A 55 -1.54 -9.67 -1.20
N LYS A 56 -2.63 -10.01 -1.89
CA LYS A 56 -2.87 -9.56 -3.26
C LYS A 56 -3.72 -8.30 -3.24
N THR A 57 -3.30 -7.29 -3.98
CA THR A 57 -4.07 -6.05 -4.11
C THR A 57 -5.29 -6.22 -5.02
N PHE A 58 -6.22 -5.29 -4.99
CA PHE A 58 -7.40 -5.31 -5.86
C PHE A 58 -7.06 -5.25 -7.37
N PHE A 59 -5.89 -4.70 -7.70
CA PHE A 59 -5.31 -4.63 -9.05
C PHE A 59 -4.33 -5.78 -9.35
N GLY A 60 -4.15 -6.71 -8.42
CA GLY A 60 -3.47 -7.99 -8.68
C GLY A 60 -1.98 -8.05 -8.33
N ALA A 61 -1.38 -6.96 -7.83
CA ALA A 61 0.00 -6.97 -7.35
C ALA A 61 0.12 -7.74 -6.03
N ASN A 62 1.24 -8.42 -5.82
CA ASN A 62 1.57 -9.05 -4.55
C ASN A 62 2.34 -8.04 -3.69
N MET A 63 1.91 -7.83 -2.45
CA MET A 63 2.59 -6.96 -1.50
C MET A 63 3.00 -7.72 -0.25
N ASN A 64 4.27 -7.60 0.11
CA ASN A 64 4.81 -7.91 1.42
C ASN A 64 4.45 -6.77 2.38
N LEU A 65 3.95 -7.12 3.56
CA LEU A 65 3.48 -6.21 4.58
C LEU A 65 3.99 -6.69 5.94
N ALA A 66 4.16 -5.77 6.88
CA ALA A 66 4.40 -6.09 8.28
C ALA A 66 3.15 -5.73 9.10
N LEU A 67 2.61 -6.70 9.84
CA LEU A 67 1.53 -6.45 10.79
C LEU A 67 2.09 -6.04 12.16
N PRO A 68 1.43 -5.13 12.91
CA PRO A 68 0.08 -4.60 12.64
C PRO A 68 0.01 -3.40 11.67
N ALA A 69 1.11 -2.73 11.36
CA ALA A 69 1.12 -1.50 10.53
C ALA A 69 0.43 -1.66 9.15
N GLY A 70 0.55 -2.83 8.52
CA GLY A 70 -0.05 -3.16 7.23
C GLY A 70 -1.45 -3.79 7.29
N LEU A 71 -2.13 -3.80 8.45
CA LEU A 71 -3.35 -4.58 8.69
C LEU A 71 -4.48 -4.27 7.69
N ASP A 72 -4.78 -3.01 7.44
CA ASP A 72 -5.85 -2.63 6.51
C ASP A 72 -5.57 -3.13 5.08
N LEU A 73 -4.33 -2.98 4.61
CA LEU A 73 -3.89 -3.52 3.32
C LEU A 73 -3.98 -5.04 3.28
N TYR A 74 -3.58 -5.72 4.35
CA TYR A 74 -3.67 -7.17 4.46
C TYR A 74 -5.12 -7.66 4.35
N ILE A 75 -6.02 -7.05 5.12
CA ILE A 75 -7.45 -7.41 5.20
C ILE A 75 -8.17 -7.08 3.88
N LEU A 76 -7.99 -5.87 3.35
CA LEU A 76 -8.82 -5.35 2.25
C LEU A 76 -8.16 -5.53 0.88
N GLY A 77 -6.85 -5.77 0.82
CA GLY A 77 -6.11 -5.74 -0.44
C GLY A 77 -6.00 -4.33 -1.02
N ALA A 78 -6.19 -3.33 -0.17
CA ALA A 78 -6.18 -1.91 -0.50
C ALA A 78 -6.06 -1.10 0.80
N LYS A 79 -5.64 0.15 0.67
CA LYS A 79 -5.66 1.11 1.78
C LYS A 79 -7.10 1.52 2.09
N GLY A 80 -7.54 1.29 3.33
CA GLY A 80 -8.95 1.38 3.75
C GLY A 80 -9.41 2.75 4.22
N HIS A 81 -8.48 3.69 4.47
CA HIS A 81 -8.86 5.03 4.90
C HIS A 81 -9.57 5.79 3.79
N HIS A 82 -10.57 6.61 4.15
CA HIS A 82 -11.43 7.32 3.19
C HIS A 82 -10.66 8.16 2.17
N SER A 83 -9.64 8.90 2.64
CA SER A 83 -8.80 9.73 1.77
C SER A 83 -7.98 8.87 0.79
N GLU A 84 -7.47 7.73 1.24
CA GLU A 84 -6.61 6.84 0.46
C GLU A 84 -7.42 6.09 -0.60
N CYS A 85 -8.65 5.69 -0.27
CA CYS A 85 -9.62 5.14 -1.23
C CYS A 85 -9.94 6.16 -2.32
N LYS A 86 -10.23 7.41 -1.95
CA LYS A 86 -10.48 8.50 -2.91
C LYS A 86 -9.27 8.77 -3.80
N LEU A 87 -8.06 8.76 -3.23
CA LEU A 87 -6.83 8.91 -4.01
C LEU A 87 -6.66 7.76 -5.00
N ALA A 88 -6.87 6.50 -4.59
CA ALA A 88 -6.82 5.36 -5.50
C ALA A 88 -7.84 5.50 -6.65
N MET A 89 -9.07 5.92 -6.35
CA MET A 89 -10.08 6.20 -7.37
C MET A 89 -9.66 7.33 -8.32
N PHE A 90 -9.04 8.39 -7.79
CA PHE A 90 -8.51 9.50 -8.59
C PHE A 90 -7.41 9.00 -9.54
N LEU A 91 -6.47 8.21 -9.07
CA LEU A 91 -5.39 7.65 -9.89
C LEU A 91 -5.95 6.75 -11.01
N VAL A 92 -6.87 5.84 -10.68
CA VAL A 92 -7.50 4.94 -11.67
C VAL A 92 -8.26 5.72 -12.76
N LYS A 93 -8.81 6.89 -12.45
CA LYS A 93 -9.51 7.73 -13.43
C LYS A 93 -8.57 8.56 -14.30
N ASN A 94 -7.42 8.99 -13.76
CA ASN A 94 -6.62 10.06 -14.38
C ASN A 94 -5.28 9.59 -14.95
N LEU A 95 -4.61 8.61 -14.34
CA LEU A 95 -3.33 8.11 -14.86
C LEU A 95 -3.53 7.42 -16.20
N LYS A 96 -2.71 7.75 -17.20
CA LYS A 96 -2.77 7.16 -18.56
C LYS A 96 -1.52 6.31 -18.83
N PRO A 97 -1.60 5.34 -19.77
CA PRO A 97 -0.42 4.64 -20.23
C PRO A 97 0.70 5.59 -20.65
N GLY A 98 1.96 5.25 -20.31
CA GLY A 98 3.13 6.07 -20.63
C GLY A 98 3.33 7.31 -19.75
N ASN A 99 2.51 7.52 -18.71
CA ASN A 99 2.73 8.64 -17.78
C ASN A 99 3.94 8.42 -16.87
N ASN A 100 4.50 9.51 -16.38
CA ASN A 100 5.46 9.50 -15.27
C ASN A 100 4.72 9.80 -13.96
N PHE A 101 5.03 9.06 -12.90
CA PHE A 101 4.40 9.20 -11.59
C PHE A 101 5.46 9.30 -10.49
N TYR A 102 5.35 10.31 -9.64
CA TYR A 102 6.24 10.53 -8.50
C TYR A 102 5.46 10.27 -7.21
N ASP A 103 5.88 9.28 -6.43
CA ASP A 103 5.26 8.85 -5.17
C ASP A 103 6.12 9.34 -3.99
N ILE A 104 5.76 10.51 -3.43
CA ILE A 104 6.50 11.13 -2.34
C ILE A 104 5.97 10.62 -1.01
N GLY A 105 6.79 9.89 -0.26
CA GLY A 105 6.33 9.12 0.90
C GLY A 105 5.68 7.81 0.45
N ALA A 106 6.38 7.05 -0.39
CA ALA A 106 5.89 5.83 -1.01
C ALA A 106 5.53 4.73 0.00
N HIS A 107 6.01 4.82 1.25
CA HIS A 107 5.78 3.84 2.30
C HIS A 107 6.14 2.44 1.78
N VAL A 108 5.30 1.43 2.00
CA VAL A 108 5.49 0.07 1.46
C VAL A 108 5.13 -0.10 -0.03
N GLY A 109 4.86 0.98 -0.77
CA GLY A 109 4.75 0.97 -2.24
C GLY A 109 3.35 0.75 -2.81
N TYR A 110 2.27 0.91 -2.02
CA TYR A 110 0.90 0.67 -2.52
C TYR A 110 0.52 1.55 -3.72
N PHE A 111 0.80 2.86 -3.65
CA PHE A 111 0.48 3.78 -4.73
C PHE A 111 1.46 3.69 -5.89
N SER A 112 2.75 3.49 -5.61
CA SER A 112 3.76 3.16 -6.63
C SER A 112 3.36 1.96 -7.49
N LEU A 113 2.92 0.86 -6.87
CA LEU A 113 2.45 -0.33 -7.58
C LEU A 113 1.15 -0.10 -8.36
N LEU A 114 0.20 0.64 -7.78
CA LEU A 114 -1.04 1.00 -8.47
C LEU A 114 -0.74 1.88 -9.70
N ALA A 115 0.15 2.85 -9.56
CA ALA A 115 0.57 3.72 -10.66
C ALA A 115 1.27 2.92 -11.76
N SER A 116 2.25 2.08 -11.42
CA SER A 116 2.94 1.19 -12.38
C SER A 116 1.93 0.32 -13.15
N HIS A 117 0.94 -0.27 -12.47
CA HIS A 117 -0.12 -1.05 -13.11
C HIS A 117 -0.97 -0.24 -14.11
N LEU A 118 -1.25 1.03 -13.81
CA LEU A 118 -2.10 1.89 -14.62
C LEU A 118 -1.36 2.51 -15.82
N ILE A 119 -0.10 2.88 -15.64
CA ILE A 119 0.73 3.53 -16.66
C ILE A 119 1.43 2.53 -17.60
N GLY A 120 1.58 1.27 -17.18
CA GLY A 120 2.23 0.24 -17.98
C GLY A 120 3.75 0.42 -18.11
N GLU A 121 4.39 -0.49 -18.84
CA GLU A 121 5.87 -0.57 -18.96
C GLU A 121 6.49 0.63 -19.69
N GLU A 122 5.72 1.35 -20.51
CA GLU A 122 6.17 2.57 -21.19
C GLU A 122 6.21 3.80 -20.27
N GLY A 123 5.49 3.76 -19.13
CA GLY A 123 5.53 4.81 -18.12
C GLY A 123 6.64 4.58 -17.09
N GLN A 124 6.85 5.54 -16.21
CA GLN A 124 7.87 5.45 -15.14
C GLN A 124 7.29 5.86 -13.79
N VAL A 125 7.65 5.13 -12.74
CA VAL A 125 7.35 5.48 -11.34
C VAL A 125 8.65 5.79 -10.63
N VAL A 126 8.68 6.91 -9.90
CA VAL A 126 9.77 7.23 -8.98
C VAL A 126 9.20 7.38 -7.57
N GLY A 127 9.54 6.46 -6.68
CA GLY A 127 9.10 6.45 -5.28
C GLY A 127 10.18 6.94 -4.33
N PHE A 128 9.80 7.75 -3.34
CA PHE A 128 10.70 8.23 -2.30
C PHE A 128 10.18 7.79 -0.93
N GLU A 129 11.02 7.15 -0.11
CA GLU A 129 10.69 6.82 1.27
C GLU A 129 11.91 7.12 2.16
N ALA A 130 11.69 7.88 3.22
CA ALA A 130 12.76 8.34 4.10
C ALA A 130 13.17 7.27 5.12
N SER A 131 12.20 6.52 5.65
CA SER A 131 12.41 5.46 6.64
C SER A 131 13.19 4.28 6.04
N PRO A 132 14.40 3.95 6.53
CA PRO A 132 15.15 2.78 6.04
C PRO A 132 14.38 1.47 6.24
N ASP A 133 13.78 1.28 7.42
CA ASP A 133 12.97 0.11 7.77
C ASP A 133 11.78 -0.07 6.81
N THR A 134 11.08 1.02 6.49
CA THR A 134 9.95 0.99 5.55
C THR A 134 10.45 0.79 4.12
N PHE A 135 11.59 1.37 3.78
CA PHE A 135 12.21 1.26 2.47
C PHE A 135 12.60 -0.19 2.14
N GLU A 136 12.98 -1.00 3.12
CA GLU A 136 13.22 -2.44 2.88
C GLU A 136 11.97 -3.17 2.36
N LEU A 137 10.79 -2.87 2.93
CA LEU A 137 9.52 -3.41 2.43
C LEU A 137 9.13 -2.82 1.07
N LEU A 138 9.37 -1.52 0.86
CA LEU A 138 9.19 -0.87 -0.44
C LEU A 138 10.01 -1.58 -1.52
N HIS A 139 11.29 -1.81 -1.25
CA HIS A 139 12.19 -2.50 -2.16
C HIS A 139 11.71 -3.93 -2.45
N LYS A 140 11.36 -4.72 -1.42
CA LYS A 140 10.77 -6.06 -1.60
C LYS A 140 9.53 -6.05 -2.50
N ASN A 141 8.74 -4.98 -2.48
CA ASN A 141 7.51 -4.87 -3.26
C ASN A 141 7.74 -4.34 -4.68
N CYS A 142 8.69 -3.43 -4.86
CA CYS A 142 8.94 -2.77 -6.15
C CYS A 142 10.01 -3.44 -7.01
N TYR A 143 10.94 -4.22 -6.44
CA TYR A 143 12.02 -4.87 -7.20
C TYR A 143 11.56 -5.68 -8.44
N PRO A 144 10.38 -6.34 -8.47
CA PRO A 144 9.97 -7.12 -9.63
C PRO A 144 9.55 -6.25 -10.83
N TYR A 145 9.39 -4.95 -10.65
CA TYR A 145 8.79 -4.05 -11.64
C TYR A 145 9.87 -3.15 -12.25
N GLN A 146 10.14 -3.34 -13.54
CA GLN A 146 11.22 -2.63 -14.25
C GLN A 146 10.96 -1.13 -14.41
N ASN A 147 9.69 -0.71 -14.40
CA ASN A 147 9.29 0.68 -14.54
C ASN A 147 9.15 1.42 -13.20
N ILE A 148 9.68 0.88 -12.11
CA ILE A 148 9.66 1.50 -10.79
C ILE A 148 11.09 1.71 -10.31
N HIS A 149 11.43 2.97 -10.03
CA HIS A 149 12.66 3.37 -9.37
C HIS A 149 12.33 3.89 -7.98
N ILE A 150 13.14 3.53 -6.98
CA ILE A 150 12.91 3.93 -5.59
C ILE A 150 14.17 4.52 -4.98
N GLU A 151 13.98 5.52 -4.13
CA GLU A 151 15.04 6.27 -3.47
C GLU A 151 14.80 6.32 -1.96
N ASN A 152 15.79 5.90 -1.16
CA ASN A 152 15.70 6.00 0.30
C ASN A 152 16.08 7.42 0.76
N LYS A 153 15.20 8.38 0.47
CA LYS A 153 15.41 9.82 0.70
C LYS A 153 14.09 10.50 1.08
N ALA A 154 14.17 11.51 1.92
CA ALA A 154 13.10 12.50 2.07
C ALA A 154 13.14 13.50 0.90
N VAL A 155 11.98 14.03 0.52
CA VAL A 155 11.89 15.11 -0.48
C VAL A 155 11.67 16.43 0.22
N GLY A 156 12.60 17.36 0.00
CA GLY A 156 12.61 18.68 0.61
C GLY A 156 12.99 19.77 -0.41
N LYS A 157 13.12 21.00 0.09
CA LYS A 157 13.46 22.16 -0.74
C LYS A 157 14.90 22.09 -1.25
N ASP A 158 15.83 21.71 -0.37
CA ASP A 158 17.26 21.72 -0.62
C ASP A 158 17.85 20.30 -0.38
N ALA A 159 18.97 20.01 -1.03
CA ALA A 159 19.67 18.73 -0.86
C ALA A 159 20.61 18.80 0.36
N GLU A 160 20.12 18.31 1.49
CA GLU A 160 20.83 18.34 2.76
C GLU A 160 20.59 17.08 3.60
N GLN A 161 21.42 16.88 4.62
CA GLN A 161 21.21 15.84 5.62
C GLN A 161 20.44 16.43 6.79
N ILE A 162 19.28 15.85 7.09
CA ILE A 162 18.44 16.22 8.24
C ILE A 162 18.16 14.99 9.10
N THR A 163 17.91 15.20 10.38
CA THR A 163 17.45 14.14 11.27
C THR A 163 16.02 13.77 10.92
N PHE A 164 15.79 12.52 10.54
CA PHE A 164 14.46 11.96 10.34
C PHE A 164 13.94 11.39 11.67
N TYR A 165 12.73 11.78 12.05
CA TYR A 165 12.08 11.32 13.28
C TYR A 165 11.01 10.29 12.93
N GLU A 166 11.21 9.06 13.40
CA GLU A 166 10.22 8.01 13.29
C GLU A 166 9.42 7.92 14.58
N PHE A 167 8.11 7.73 14.44
CA PHE A 167 7.30 7.31 15.57
C PHE A 167 7.62 5.83 15.84
N PRO A 168 7.81 5.43 17.11
CA PRO A 168 7.88 4.02 17.44
C PRO A 168 6.62 3.32 16.92
N ASP A 169 6.70 2.04 16.57
CA ASP A 169 5.53 1.18 16.33
C ASP A 169 4.69 1.07 17.61
N LEU A 170 3.97 2.12 17.95
CA LEU A 170 3.00 2.15 19.04
C LEU A 170 1.67 1.79 18.40
N HIS A 171 1.30 0.52 18.49
CA HIS A 171 0.05 -0.02 19.05
C HIS A 171 -0.09 -1.52 18.76
#